data_AF-A0A9D9UL45-F1
#
_entry.id   AF-A0A9D9UL45-F1
#
_cell.length_a   1.000
_cell.length_b   1.000
_cell.length_c   1.000
_cell.angle_alpha   90.00
_cell.angle_beta   90.00
_cell.angle_gamma   90.00
#
_symmetry.space_group_name_H-M   'P 1'
#
loop_
_entity.id
_entity.type
_entity.pdbx_description
1 polymer ?
#
loop_
_entity_poly.entity_id
_entity_poly.type
_entity_poly.pdbx_seq_one_letter_code
_entity_poly.pdbx_strand_id
1 'polypeptide(L)'
;MKTRIFSLFVSLIAIFSSASITQAQIVQPCGHDHVTAQWWAKNPKSKEDYERSVKKINASIKSKSKFNNSRMRNVRLTIPVVFHILHLNGPENISDEQIHDQIRILNRDYQKQNEDTSRVVDAFKNNIADVDFEFQLAGIDPDGHCTNGIVRHYTPKTMWNSSRLEDFTYTWPSEKYLNIYIVKKIDIAPAYTFLPGIGIPDYADAIVCESWLVGSIGTATSLNSRVLTHEVGHWFGLPHIWGVSNAPGVECGDDFVDDTPVTKGFVSCSINNSKVCSPDIQENVQNYMDYAPCKLMFTNGQAAYMRETISLGLNKRDHLVSDENLKATGIIGDKPCAAKADFYSIFSSICKGESIKFYSQSQTGDINGTQKWIIDGGIPSISIDTTVDVTFAEAGEYEVKLIVSGLNGRDSLTKVVYVYDGNGGQKAPHFYAFDDGILPSDIQLFNNDQNGIHWQTLTDIGANDTKGCFFLHNAAIDSKGTKAYFETPFFDFFDNSKPSMSFYYSYAKNSATQADTFRLEYTLDCGKTWRIFPGIPGTNTMANLTGGVTSSAYFPNGPERWRKLTLTSSFQALFKNKNSVKFRFYFGGDSQSSVANNFFIDEININNETISALQDQ
;
A
#
# COMPACT_ATOMS: atom_id res chain seq x y z
N MET A 1 78.07 22.09 -18.66
CA MET A 1 78.89 21.10 -19.40
C MET A 1 78.73 19.77 -18.67
N LYS A 2 78.14 18.75 -19.33
CA LYS A 2 77.78 17.41 -18.80
C LYS A 2 76.63 17.46 -17.75
N THR A 3 75.65 16.56 -17.67
CA THR A 3 75.58 15.15 -18.06
C THR A 3 74.10 14.73 -18.21
N ARG A 4 73.81 13.80 -19.12
CA ARG A 4 72.50 13.15 -19.31
C ARG A 4 72.17 12.20 -18.14
N ILE A 5 70.91 12.13 -17.72
CA ILE A 5 70.31 10.94 -17.08
C ILE A 5 68.98 10.64 -17.78
N PHE A 6 68.88 9.38 -18.22
CA PHE A 6 67.77 8.72 -18.90
C PHE A 6 66.87 8.11 -17.81
N SER A 7 65.54 8.23 -17.88
CA SER A 7 64.62 7.20 -17.38
C SER A 7 63.17 7.39 -17.83
N LEU A 8 62.64 6.27 -18.31
CA LEU A 8 61.36 5.92 -18.92
C LEU A 8 60.08 6.59 -18.38
N PHE A 9 59.22 6.99 -19.32
CA PHE A 9 57.77 7.09 -19.16
C PHE A 9 57.15 5.68 -19.10
N VAL A 10 56.45 5.35 -18.02
CA VAL A 10 55.51 4.22 -17.96
C VAL A 10 54.11 4.82 -17.86
N SER A 11 53.35 4.76 -18.97
CA SER A 11 51.92 5.09 -18.97
C SER A 11 51.15 3.92 -18.38
N LEU A 12 50.48 4.15 -17.25
CA LEU A 12 49.57 3.21 -16.60
C LEU A 12 48.23 3.22 -17.37
N ILE A 13 48.00 2.23 -18.24
CA ILE A 13 46.68 1.97 -18.83
C ILE A 13 45.88 1.16 -17.79
N ALA A 14 44.94 1.81 -17.13
CA ALA A 14 43.96 1.15 -16.28
C ALA A 14 42.92 0.43 -17.16
N ILE A 15 43.11 -0.88 -17.34
CA ILE A 15 42.10 -1.76 -17.92
C ILE A 15 41.03 -1.98 -16.84
N PHE A 16 39.91 -1.27 -16.96
CA PHE A 16 38.68 -1.58 -16.22
C PHE A 16 38.12 -2.89 -16.78
N SER A 17 38.45 -4.01 -16.14
CA SER A 17 37.73 -5.27 -16.32
C SER A 17 36.35 -5.12 -15.68
N SER A 18 35.33 -5.01 -16.53
CA SER A 18 33.92 -5.07 -16.15
C SER A 18 33.62 -6.46 -15.57
N ALA A 19 33.74 -6.59 -14.25
CA ALA A 19 33.18 -7.72 -13.52
C ALA A 19 31.65 -7.66 -13.69
N SER A 20 31.11 -8.58 -14.48
CA SER A 20 29.68 -8.83 -14.52
C SER A 20 29.28 -9.38 -13.16
N ILE A 21 28.66 -8.53 -12.33
CA ILE A 21 28.01 -8.96 -11.10
C ILE A 21 26.83 -9.81 -11.55
N THR A 22 26.99 -11.13 -11.49
CA THR A 22 25.88 -12.08 -11.59
C THR A 22 25.02 -11.85 -10.36
N GLN A 23 23.87 -11.22 -10.56
CA GLN A 23 22.87 -11.02 -9.53
C GLN A 23 22.35 -12.41 -9.14
N ALA A 24 22.73 -12.89 -7.95
CA ALA A 24 22.23 -14.14 -7.41
C ALA A 24 20.69 -14.07 -7.38
N GLN A 25 20.01 -15.08 -7.95
CA GLN A 25 18.55 -15.21 -7.85
C GLN A 25 18.17 -15.29 -6.38
N ILE A 26 17.31 -14.38 -5.94
CA ILE A 26 16.84 -14.33 -4.56
C ILE A 26 15.94 -15.55 -4.35
N VAL A 27 16.37 -16.49 -3.52
CA VAL A 27 15.51 -17.54 -2.97
C VAL A 27 14.46 -16.84 -2.10
N GLN A 28 13.18 -16.95 -2.45
CA GLN A 28 12.09 -16.36 -1.69
C GLN A 28 11.42 -17.47 -0.88
N PRO A 29 11.83 -17.70 0.39
CA PRO A 29 11.18 -18.71 1.23
C PRO A 29 9.70 -18.35 1.47
N CYS A 30 8.78 -19.30 1.35
CA CYS A 30 7.39 -19.20 1.78
C CYS A 30 7.29 -19.37 3.31
N GLY A 31 6.33 -18.69 3.93
CA GLY A 31 6.12 -18.70 5.38
C GLY A 31 5.17 -19.78 5.90
N HIS A 32 4.55 -20.58 5.03
CA HIS A 32 3.50 -21.53 5.40
C HIS A 32 3.94 -22.51 6.52
N ASP A 33 5.09 -23.15 6.36
CA ASP A 33 5.61 -24.11 7.33
C ASP A 33 5.94 -23.44 8.68
N HIS A 34 6.40 -22.19 8.65
CA HIS A 34 6.71 -21.43 9.86
C HIS A 34 5.45 -21.20 10.68
N VAL A 35 4.38 -20.69 10.06
CA VAL A 35 3.12 -20.43 10.77
C VAL A 35 2.43 -21.72 11.21
N THR A 36 2.55 -22.79 10.42
CA THR A 36 2.01 -24.11 10.78
C THR A 36 2.74 -24.72 11.97
N ALA A 37 4.08 -24.66 11.99
CA ALA A 37 4.88 -25.14 13.12
C ALA A 37 4.58 -24.33 14.40
N GLN A 38 4.48 -23.00 14.29
CA GLN A 38 4.08 -22.16 15.43
C GLN A 38 2.67 -22.51 15.94
N TRP A 39 1.72 -22.77 15.04
CA TRP A 39 0.36 -23.15 15.41
C TRP A 39 0.32 -24.50 16.12
N TRP A 40 1.02 -25.51 15.59
CA TRP A 40 1.10 -26.84 16.20
C TRP A 40 1.81 -26.82 17.56
N ALA A 41 2.83 -25.98 17.74
CA ALA A 41 3.50 -25.83 19.02
C ALA A 41 2.53 -25.34 20.12
N LYS A 42 1.57 -24.47 19.75
CA LYS A 42 0.52 -23.97 20.66
C LYS A 42 -0.71 -24.89 20.73
N ASN A 43 -0.97 -25.67 19.68
CA ASN A 43 -2.15 -26.51 19.51
C ASN A 43 -1.80 -27.95 19.07
N PRO A 44 -1.12 -28.78 19.90
CA PRO A 44 -0.58 -30.06 19.43
C PRO A 44 -1.60 -31.02 18.80
N LYS A 45 -2.84 -31.03 19.29
CA LYS A 45 -3.95 -31.84 18.73
C LYS A 45 -4.24 -31.53 17.26
N SER A 46 -4.04 -30.28 16.84
CA SER A 46 -4.31 -29.89 15.45
C SER A 46 -3.37 -30.55 14.44
N LYS A 47 -2.19 -31.01 14.87
CA LYS A 47 -1.30 -31.81 14.01
C LYS A 47 -1.92 -33.17 13.68
N GLU A 48 -2.50 -33.84 14.67
CA GLU A 48 -3.21 -35.11 14.47
C GLU A 48 -4.46 -34.95 13.59
N ASP A 49 -5.17 -33.83 13.74
CA ASP A 49 -6.34 -33.51 12.93
C ASP A 49 -5.96 -33.22 11.46
N TYR A 50 -4.83 -32.54 11.23
CA TYR A 50 -4.24 -32.37 9.90
C TYR A 50 -3.85 -33.72 9.28
N GLU A 51 -3.09 -34.56 9.99
CA GLU A 51 -2.68 -35.89 9.50
C GLU A 51 -3.89 -36.79 9.19
N ARG A 52 -4.98 -36.67 9.97
CA ARG A 52 -6.24 -37.36 9.69
C ARG A 52 -6.89 -36.85 8.40
N SER A 53 -6.81 -35.55 8.14
CA SER A 53 -7.32 -34.93 6.91
C SER A 53 -6.54 -35.40 5.68
N VAL A 54 -5.20 -35.41 5.74
CA VAL A 54 -4.33 -35.96 4.68
C VAL A 54 -4.70 -37.42 4.36
N LYS A 55 -4.84 -38.26 5.39
CA LYS A 55 -5.24 -39.68 5.21
C LYS A 55 -6.62 -39.82 4.55
N LYS A 56 -7.57 -38.96 4.92
CA LYS A 56 -8.92 -38.95 4.31
C LYS A 56 -8.88 -38.55 2.83
N ILE A 57 -8.12 -37.52 2.48
CA ILE A 57 -7.94 -37.08 1.08
C ILE A 57 -7.39 -38.24 0.26
N ASN A 58 -6.26 -38.81 0.68
CA ASN A 58 -5.61 -39.89 -0.07
C ASN A 58 -6.46 -41.16 -0.17
N ALA A 59 -7.22 -41.50 0.88
CA ALA A 59 -8.19 -42.59 0.81
C ALA A 59 -9.33 -42.29 -0.20
N SER A 60 -9.83 -41.05 -0.24
CA SER A 60 -10.85 -40.61 -1.19
C SER A 60 -10.34 -40.73 -2.63
N ILE A 61 -9.16 -40.17 -2.94
CA ILE A 61 -8.51 -40.24 -4.26
C ILE A 61 -8.35 -41.71 -4.70
N LYS A 62 -7.79 -42.56 -3.83
CA LYS A 62 -7.58 -44.00 -4.11
C LYS A 62 -8.89 -44.77 -4.30
N SER A 63 -9.98 -44.33 -3.67
CA SER A 63 -11.29 -44.93 -3.88
C SER A 63 -11.87 -44.53 -5.24
N LYS A 64 -11.81 -43.24 -5.61
CA LYS A 64 -12.34 -42.70 -6.86
C LYS A 64 -11.57 -43.20 -8.08
N SER A 65 -10.27 -43.46 -7.97
CA SER A 65 -9.49 -44.05 -9.06
C SER A 65 -9.82 -45.52 -9.35
N LYS A 66 -10.33 -46.29 -8.38
CA LYS A 66 -10.76 -47.69 -8.57
C LYS A 66 -12.11 -47.81 -9.27
N PHE A 67 -13.00 -46.83 -9.08
CA PHE A 67 -14.27 -46.76 -9.80
C PHE A 67 -14.06 -45.93 -11.06
N ASN A 68 -13.68 -46.61 -12.15
CA ASN A 68 -13.33 -46.04 -13.45
C ASN A 68 -14.50 -45.26 -14.09
N ASN A 69 -14.86 -44.11 -13.53
CA ASN A 69 -16.01 -43.33 -13.95
C ASN A 69 -15.59 -42.37 -15.06
N SER A 70 -15.41 -42.96 -16.24
CA SER A 70 -15.13 -42.31 -17.54
C SER A 70 -16.22 -41.34 -18.03
N ARG A 71 -17.07 -40.80 -17.14
CA ARG A 71 -18.24 -39.98 -17.47
C ARG A 71 -18.47 -38.71 -16.66
N MET A 72 -17.68 -38.41 -15.63
CA MET A 72 -17.67 -37.04 -15.09
C MET A 72 -16.55 -36.28 -15.77
N ARG A 73 -16.89 -35.47 -16.80
CA ARG A 73 -16.05 -34.32 -17.13
C ARG A 73 -15.81 -33.58 -15.82
N ASN A 74 -14.55 -33.28 -15.49
CA ASN A 74 -14.26 -32.37 -14.39
C ASN A 74 -15.06 -31.09 -14.66
N VAL A 75 -16.00 -30.78 -13.77
CA VAL A 75 -16.74 -29.52 -13.82
C VAL A 75 -15.78 -28.44 -13.35
N ARG A 76 -15.68 -27.36 -14.11
CA ARG A 76 -14.92 -26.19 -13.71
C ARG A 76 -15.39 -25.68 -12.36
N LEU A 77 -14.45 -25.47 -11.43
CA LEU A 77 -14.75 -24.90 -10.13
C LEU A 77 -14.40 -23.43 -10.15
N THR A 78 -15.40 -22.56 -9.97
CA THR A 78 -15.17 -21.11 -9.89
C THR A 78 -15.01 -20.71 -8.42
N ILE A 79 -14.02 -19.87 -8.12
CA ILE A 79 -13.64 -19.45 -6.78
C ILE A 79 -13.78 -17.93 -6.69
N PRO A 80 -14.70 -17.41 -5.85
CA PRO A 80 -14.80 -15.98 -5.56
C PRO A 80 -13.57 -15.51 -4.77
N VAL A 81 -12.94 -14.43 -5.23
CA VAL A 81 -11.71 -13.87 -4.64
C VAL A 81 -11.95 -12.44 -4.15
N VAL A 82 -11.37 -12.11 -3.00
CA VAL A 82 -11.27 -10.73 -2.51
C VAL A 82 -9.83 -10.41 -2.11
N PHE A 83 -9.35 -9.24 -2.56
CA PHE A 83 -8.06 -8.68 -2.16
C PHE A 83 -8.27 -7.59 -1.09
N HIS A 84 -7.56 -7.71 0.03
CA HIS A 84 -7.53 -6.71 1.12
C HIS A 84 -6.18 -6.00 1.12
N ILE A 85 -6.11 -4.79 0.58
CA ILE A 85 -4.89 -4.02 0.43
C ILE A 85 -4.70 -3.12 1.65
N LEU A 86 -3.70 -3.40 2.47
CA LEU A 86 -3.35 -2.58 3.63
C LEU A 86 -2.24 -1.63 3.22
N HIS A 87 -2.51 -0.32 3.29
CA HIS A 87 -1.57 0.70 2.82
C HIS A 87 -1.52 1.96 3.69
N LEU A 88 -0.40 2.68 3.57
CA LEU A 88 -0.24 4.07 4.01
C LEU A 88 -0.09 5.02 2.80
N ASN A 89 -0.75 4.66 1.68
CA ASN A 89 -0.57 5.28 0.36
C ASN A 89 0.86 5.13 -0.20
N GLY A 90 1.62 4.16 0.31
CA GLY A 90 2.92 3.79 -0.25
C GLY A 90 2.81 2.87 -1.47
N PRO A 91 3.94 2.35 -1.97
CA PRO A 91 3.98 1.41 -3.09
C PRO A 91 3.15 0.14 -2.87
N GLU A 92 2.85 -0.23 -1.62
CA GLU A 92 1.98 -1.36 -1.28
C GLU A 92 0.52 -1.17 -1.71
N ASN A 93 0.09 0.07 -1.97
CA ASN A 93 -1.23 0.39 -2.52
C ASN A 93 -1.28 0.11 -4.03
N ILE A 94 -1.08 -1.16 -4.41
CA ILE A 94 -0.95 -1.60 -5.82
C ILE A 94 -2.20 -1.31 -6.64
N SER A 95 -2.05 -1.12 -7.94
CA SER A 95 -3.17 -0.72 -8.80
C SER A 95 -4.13 -1.88 -9.09
N ASP A 96 -5.37 -1.57 -9.49
CA ASP A 96 -6.37 -2.59 -9.85
C ASP A 96 -5.89 -3.46 -11.03
N GLU A 97 -5.16 -2.87 -11.99
CA GLU A 97 -4.57 -3.60 -13.12
C GLU A 97 -3.55 -4.64 -12.67
N GLN A 98 -2.75 -4.34 -11.65
CA GLN A 98 -1.79 -5.30 -11.09
C GLN A 98 -2.54 -6.50 -10.45
N ILE A 99 -3.70 -6.27 -9.85
CA ILE A 99 -4.55 -7.32 -9.27
C ILE A 99 -5.26 -8.13 -10.37
N HIS A 100 -5.82 -7.47 -11.38
CA HIS A 100 -6.41 -8.15 -12.53
C HIS A 100 -5.38 -9.01 -13.28
N ASP A 101 -4.14 -8.52 -13.42
CA ASP A 101 -3.05 -9.31 -14.00
C ASP A 101 -2.76 -10.57 -13.15
N GLN A 102 -2.81 -10.46 -11.82
CA GLN A 102 -2.66 -11.62 -10.94
C GLN A 102 -3.82 -12.62 -11.10
N ILE A 103 -5.07 -12.17 -11.20
CA ILE A 103 -6.22 -13.04 -11.48
C ILE A 103 -6.04 -13.77 -12.82
N ARG A 104 -5.59 -13.07 -13.86
CA ARG A 104 -5.24 -13.67 -15.16
C ARG A 104 -4.15 -14.73 -15.02
N ILE A 105 -3.11 -14.48 -14.23
CA ILE A 105 -2.02 -15.44 -13.98
C ILE A 105 -2.52 -16.69 -13.24
N LEU A 106 -3.35 -16.54 -12.21
CA LEU A 106 -3.95 -17.68 -11.50
C LEU A 106 -4.78 -18.53 -12.46
N ASN A 107 -5.68 -17.92 -13.23
CA ASN A 107 -6.46 -18.63 -14.25
C ASN A 107 -5.58 -19.34 -15.27
N ARG A 108 -4.52 -18.68 -15.75
CA ARG A 108 -3.56 -19.26 -16.70
C ARG A 108 -2.90 -20.52 -16.13
N ASP A 109 -2.35 -20.43 -14.93
CA ASP A 109 -1.53 -21.49 -14.32
C ASP A 109 -2.40 -22.69 -13.86
N TYR A 110 -3.59 -22.43 -13.31
CA TYR A 110 -4.51 -23.48 -12.85
C TYR A 110 -5.29 -24.17 -13.99
N GLN A 111 -5.37 -23.55 -15.17
CA GLN A 111 -6.04 -24.12 -16.35
C GLN A 111 -5.07 -24.64 -17.41
N LYS A 112 -3.77 -24.75 -17.09
CA LYS A 112 -2.73 -25.20 -18.04
C LYS A 112 -2.67 -24.36 -19.34
N GLN A 113 -3.00 -23.07 -19.25
CA GLN A 113 -3.00 -22.16 -20.40
C GLN A 113 -1.66 -21.42 -20.55
N ASN A 114 -0.67 -21.73 -19.71
CA ASN A 114 0.65 -21.16 -19.83
C ASN A 114 1.44 -21.84 -20.96
N GLU A 115 1.79 -21.07 -21.99
CA GLU A 115 2.53 -21.54 -23.17
C GLU A 115 3.90 -22.16 -22.82
N ASP A 116 4.47 -21.74 -21.70
CA ASP A 116 5.76 -22.20 -21.23
C ASP A 116 5.74 -23.62 -20.62
N THR A 117 4.58 -24.26 -20.53
CA THR A 117 4.46 -25.73 -20.32
C THR A 117 5.22 -26.53 -21.38
N SER A 118 5.42 -25.97 -22.58
CA SER A 118 6.28 -26.55 -23.62
C SER A 118 7.73 -26.81 -23.17
N ARG A 119 8.20 -26.10 -22.12
CA ARG A 119 9.55 -26.24 -21.53
C ARG A 119 9.61 -27.26 -20.38
N VAL A 120 8.49 -27.87 -20.01
CA VAL A 120 8.48 -28.96 -19.01
C VAL A 120 9.28 -30.14 -19.55
N VAL A 121 10.12 -30.74 -18.71
CA VAL A 121 10.93 -31.90 -19.10
C VAL A 121 10.08 -33.12 -19.47
N ASP A 122 10.61 -33.95 -20.37
CA ASP A 122 9.89 -35.09 -20.94
C ASP A 122 9.32 -36.05 -19.89
N ALA A 123 10.01 -36.24 -18.76
CA ALA A 123 9.55 -37.08 -17.65
C ALA A 123 8.18 -36.65 -17.09
N PHE A 124 7.82 -35.36 -17.19
CA PHE A 124 6.58 -34.80 -16.64
C PHE A 124 5.61 -34.27 -17.70
N LYS A 125 5.97 -34.25 -18.99
CA LYS A 125 5.11 -33.69 -20.07
C LYS A 125 3.70 -34.30 -20.11
N ASN A 126 3.60 -35.61 -19.88
CA ASN A 126 2.32 -36.32 -19.86
C ASN A 126 1.57 -36.21 -18.54
N ASN A 127 2.13 -35.51 -17.55
CA ASN A 127 1.55 -35.36 -16.22
C ASN A 127 1.23 -33.91 -15.83
N ILE A 128 1.29 -32.97 -16.77
CA ILE A 128 0.91 -31.57 -16.52
C ILE A 128 -0.61 -31.48 -16.37
N ALA A 129 -1.06 -31.04 -15.19
CA ALA A 129 -2.48 -30.92 -14.89
C ALA A 129 -3.12 -29.67 -15.49
N ASP A 130 -4.34 -29.85 -15.97
CA ASP A 130 -5.38 -28.83 -15.94
C ASP A 130 -6.22 -29.06 -14.69
N VAL A 131 -6.11 -28.16 -13.70
CA VAL A 131 -6.86 -28.27 -12.44
C VAL A 131 -8.33 -27.88 -12.65
N ASP A 132 -8.60 -27.09 -13.70
CA ASP A 132 -9.89 -26.48 -14.08
C ASP A 132 -10.53 -25.68 -12.93
N PHE A 133 -9.70 -24.87 -12.27
CA PHE A 133 -10.12 -23.81 -11.35
C PHE A 133 -10.20 -22.48 -12.09
N GLU A 134 -11.23 -21.70 -11.81
CA GLU A 134 -11.38 -20.33 -12.32
C GLU A 134 -11.53 -19.36 -11.16
N PHE A 135 -10.66 -18.36 -11.10
CA PHE A 135 -10.65 -17.31 -10.09
C PHE A 135 -11.33 -16.07 -10.66
N GLN A 136 -12.31 -15.56 -9.94
CA GLN A 136 -12.99 -14.32 -10.29
C GLN A 136 -13.10 -13.43 -9.05
N LEU A 137 -12.86 -12.13 -9.24
CA LEU A 137 -13.09 -11.15 -8.17
C LEU A 137 -14.58 -11.14 -7.81
N ALA A 138 -14.88 -11.10 -6.51
CA ALA A 138 -16.24 -11.02 -6.02
C ALA A 138 -16.95 -9.77 -6.55
N GLY A 139 -18.23 -9.92 -6.91
CA GLY A 139 -19.10 -8.81 -7.31
C GLY A 139 -20.00 -8.31 -6.18
N ILE A 140 -20.18 -9.13 -5.13
CA ILE A 140 -21.01 -8.82 -3.95
C ILE A 140 -20.21 -9.11 -2.68
N ASP A 141 -20.19 -8.15 -1.76
CA ASP A 141 -19.54 -8.23 -0.46
C ASP A 141 -20.39 -9.00 0.58
N PRO A 142 -19.87 -9.29 1.79
CA PRO A 142 -20.58 -10.08 2.79
C PRO A 142 -21.90 -9.47 3.27
N ASP A 143 -22.04 -8.14 3.17
CA ASP A 143 -23.23 -7.39 3.57
C ASP A 143 -24.26 -7.28 2.43
N GLY A 144 -23.95 -7.83 1.26
CA GLY A 144 -24.82 -7.82 0.08
C GLY A 144 -24.67 -6.58 -0.79
N HIS A 145 -23.68 -5.72 -0.53
CA HIS A 145 -23.40 -4.57 -1.36
C HIS A 145 -22.48 -4.92 -2.53
N CYS A 146 -22.55 -4.11 -3.58
CA CYS A 146 -21.69 -4.28 -4.74
C CYS A 146 -20.24 -3.95 -4.43
N THR A 147 -19.35 -4.74 -5.03
CA THR A 147 -17.90 -4.62 -4.88
C THR A 147 -17.21 -5.00 -6.18
N ASN A 148 -15.98 -4.54 -6.36
CA ASN A 148 -15.06 -5.04 -7.39
C ASN A 148 -14.13 -6.14 -6.85
N GLY A 149 -14.34 -6.60 -5.61
CA GLY A 149 -13.49 -7.60 -4.95
C GLY A 149 -12.11 -7.08 -4.54
N ILE A 150 -11.90 -5.75 -4.56
CA ILE A 150 -10.66 -5.09 -4.17
C ILE A 150 -10.98 -4.07 -3.07
N VAL A 151 -10.60 -4.39 -1.84
CA VAL A 151 -10.85 -3.54 -0.67
C VAL A 151 -9.54 -2.91 -0.22
N ARG A 152 -9.53 -1.58 -0.02
CA ARG A 152 -8.35 -0.80 0.36
C ARG A 152 -8.52 -0.25 1.76
N HIS A 153 -7.58 -0.58 2.64
CA HIS A 153 -7.57 -0.18 4.03
C HIS A 153 -6.38 0.76 4.28
N TYR A 154 -6.68 2.04 4.52
CA TYR A 154 -5.67 2.98 5.01
C TYR A 154 -5.36 2.67 6.48
N THR A 155 -4.27 1.94 6.74
CA THR A 155 -3.93 1.44 8.07
C THR A 155 -2.43 1.31 8.25
N PRO A 156 -1.89 1.55 9.46
CA PRO A 156 -0.47 1.28 9.75
C PRO A 156 -0.11 -0.21 9.80
N LYS A 157 -1.10 -1.13 9.74
CA LYS A 157 -0.89 -2.59 9.72
C LYS A 157 -0.29 -3.13 8.41
N THR A 158 0.47 -2.32 7.67
CA THR A 158 1.17 -2.74 6.45
C THR A 158 2.43 -3.54 6.75
N MET A 159 2.95 -3.44 7.98
CA MET A 159 4.03 -4.27 8.52
C MET A 159 3.37 -5.44 9.26
N TRP A 160 3.27 -6.57 8.58
CA TRP A 160 2.50 -7.72 9.02
C TRP A 160 3.28 -8.58 10.02
N ASN A 161 2.63 -8.91 11.13
CA ASN A 161 3.15 -9.82 12.15
C ASN A 161 2.42 -11.16 12.07
N SER A 162 3.09 -12.17 11.49
CA SER A 162 2.51 -13.50 11.28
C SER A 162 2.10 -14.23 12.56
N SER A 163 2.62 -13.83 13.72
CA SER A 163 2.29 -14.43 15.02
C SER A 163 0.98 -13.91 15.64
N ARG A 164 0.39 -12.85 15.08
CA ARG A 164 -0.81 -12.16 15.61
C ARG A 164 -2.03 -12.44 14.75
N LEU A 165 -2.77 -13.50 15.07
CA LEU A 165 -3.98 -13.84 14.34
C LEU A 165 -5.07 -12.76 14.45
N GLU A 166 -5.04 -11.92 15.49
CA GLU A 166 -5.96 -10.78 15.61
C GLU A 166 -5.75 -9.68 14.54
N ASP A 167 -4.68 -9.75 13.74
CA ASP A 167 -4.46 -8.80 12.64
C ASP A 167 -5.28 -9.10 11.39
N PHE A 168 -5.91 -10.27 11.29
CA PHE A 168 -6.88 -10.65 10.24
C PHE A 168 -8.27 -10.02 10.44
N THR A 169 -8.32 -8.69 10.64
CA THR A 169 -9.54 -7.97 11.00
C THR A 169 -10.51 -7.72 9.84
N TYR A 170 -10.08 -7.93 8.60
CA TYR A 170 -10.85 -7.58 7.40
C TYR A 170 -11.35 -8.82 6.64
N THR A 171 -11.11 -10.03 7.17
CA THR A 171 -11.40 -11.28 6.48
C THR A 171 -12.90 -11.41 6.27
N TRP A 172 -13.30 -11.53 5.01
CA TRP A 172 -14.66 -11.90 4.64
C TRP A 172 -14.89 -13.38 4.93
N PRO A 173 -16.15 -13.85 5.09
CA PRO A 173 -16.44 -15.25 5.42
C PRO A 173 -15.68 -16.23 4.51
N SER A 174 -14.75 -16.99 5.07
CA SER A 174 -13.78 -17.79 4.30
C SER A 174 -14.41 -19.00 3.62
N GLU A 175 -15.61 -19.39 4.03
CA GLU A 175 -16.44 -20.37 3.32
C GLU A 175 -17.06 -19.82 2.02
N LYS A 176 -17.07 -18.50 1.84
CA LYS A 176 -17.63 -17.81 0.66
C LYS A 176 -16.57 -17.21 -0.26
N TYR A 177 -15.43 -16.80 0.29
CA TYR A 177 -14.39 -16.06 -0.45
C TYR A 177 -12.99 -16.61 -0.16
N LEU A 178 -12.16 -16.72 -1.20
CA LEU A 178 -10.71 -16.75 -1.05
C LEU A 178 -10.22 -15.35 -0.68
N ASN A 179 -9.77 -15.18 0.56
CA ASN A 179 -9.26 -13.91 1.08
C ASN A 179 -7.75 -13.78 0.84
N ILE A 180 -7.32 -12.66 0.27
CA ILE A 180 -5.90 -12.38 -0.01
C ILE A 180 -5.52 -11.00 0.54
N TYR A 181 -4.72 -10.98 1.60
CA TYR A 181 -4.18 -9.75 2.19
C TYR A 181 -2.92 -9.32 1.47
N ILE A 182 -2.90 -8.06 1.04
CA ILE A 182 -1.74 -7.41 0.44
C ILE A 182 -1.15 -6.43 1.45
N VAL A 183 0.13 -6.62 1.76
CA VAL A 183 0.85 -5.84 2.77
C VAL A 183 2.18 -5.35 2.22
N LYS A 184 2.83 -4.42 2.94
CA LYS A 184 4.14 -3.88 2.55
C LYS A 184 5.27 -4.85 2.86
N LYS A 185 5.22 -5.48 4.05
CA LYS A 185 6.27 -6.37 4.54
C LYS A 185 5.69 -7.37 5.52
N ILE A 186 6.14 -8.61 5.45
CA ILE A 186 5.85 -9.66 6.43
C ILE A 186 7.14 -9.98 7.20
N ASP A 187 7.00 -10.28 8.50
CA ASP A 187 8.11 -10.52 9.42
C ASP A 187 8.90 -11.81 9.14
N ILE A 188 8.27 -12.83 8.56
CA ILE A 188 8.85 -14.17 8.39
C ILE A 188 9.31 -14.49 6.96
N ALA A 189 8.52 -14.11 5.96
CA ALA A 189 8.60 -14.54 4.57
C ALA A 189 7.66 -13.67 3.74
N PRO A 190 7.96 -13.36 2.46
CA PRO A 190 7.18 -12.39 1.70
C PRO A 190 5.79 -12.86 1.29
N ALA A 191 5.44 -14.14 1.49
CA ALA A 191 4.07 -14.63 1.43
C ALA A 191 3.89 -15.88 2.31
N TYR A 192 2.65 -16.12 2.74
CA TYR A 192 2.26 -17.37 3.39
C TYR A 192 0.74 -17.58 3.37
N THR A 193 0.33 -18.81 3.68
CA THR A 193 -1.03 -19.19 4.08
C THR A 193 -0.97 -20.28 5.14
N PHE A 194 -2.09 -20.62 5.76
CA PHE A 194 -2.26 -21.85 6.51
C PHE A 194 -2.79 -22.98 5.62
N LEU A 195 -2.43 -24.23 5.91
CA LEU A 195 -2.99 -25.41 5.22
C LEU A 195 -4.42 -25.69 5.73
N PRO A 196 -5.30 -26.29 4.90
CA PRO A 196 -6.56 -26.87 5.35
C PRO A 196 -6.36 -27.89 6.49
N GLY A 197 -7.36 -28.02 7.36
CA GLY A 197 -7.40 -29.12 8.34
C GLY A 197 -6.50 -28.95 9.56
N ILE A 198 -5.75 -27.84 9.69
CA ILE A 198 -4.96 -27.52 10.89
C ILE A 198 -5.80 -26.84 11.99
N GLY A 199 -7.09 -26.59 11.78
CA GLY A 199 -8.00 -26.07 12.81
C GLY A 199 -7.70 -24.65 13.30
N ILE A 200 -7.19 -23.77 12.44
CA ILE A 200 -7.12 -22.33 12.71
C ILE A 200 -8.52 -21.70 12.76
N PRO A 201 -8.69 -20.54 13.43
CA PRO A 201 -9.95 -19.78 13.35
C PRO A 201 -10.31 -19.38 11.91
N ASP A 202 -11.60 -19.40 11.57
CA ASP A 202 -12.11 -19.13 10.21
C ASP A 202 -11.61 -17.78 9.64
N TYR A 203 -11.48 -16.74 10.47
CA TYR A 203 -10.99 -15.42 10.05
C TYR A 203 -9.51 -15.39 9.67
N ALA A 204 -8.72 -16.40 10.07
CA ALA A 204 -7.31 -16.53 9.70
C ALA A 204 -7.10 -17.42 8.46
N ASP A 205 -8.18 -17.97 7.87
CA ASP A 205 -8.12 -18.74 6.62
C ASP A 205 -8.03 -17.78 5.42
N ALA A 206 -6.82 -17.27 5.21
CA ALA A 206 -6.49 -16.30 4.18
C ALA A 206 -5.03 -16.45 3.75
N ILE A 207 -4.73 -15.95 2.56
CA ILE A 207 -3.35 -15.78 2.07
C ILE A 207 -2.87 -14.38 2.45
N VAL A 208 -1.63 -14.24 2.90
CA VAL A 208 -0.99 -12.94 3.13
C VAL A 208 0.23 -12.84 2.22
N CYS A 209 0.34 -11.75 1.46
CA CYS A 209 1.35 -11.58 0.43
C CYS A 209 1.90 -10.15 0.40
N GLU A 210 3.21 -10.00 0.26
CA GLU A 210 3.83 -8.70 0.01
C GLU A 210 3.47 -8.18 -1.39
N SER A 211 3.19 -6.88 -1.49
CA SER A 211 2.61 -6.27 -2.69
C SER A 211 3.41 -6.47 -3.99
N TRP A 212 4.74 -6.53 -3.90
CA TRP A 212 5.66 -6.70 -5.04
C TRP A 212 5.72 -8.14 -5.59
N LEU A 213 4.93 -9.05 -5.01
CA LEU A 213 4.76 -10.43 -5.50
C LEU A 213 3.43 -10.65 -6.25
N VAL A 214 2.55 -9.65 -6.28
CA VAL A 214 1.22 -9.74 -6.87
C VAL A 214 1.28 -9.32 -8.34
N GLY A 215 0.98 -10.23 -9.25
CA GLY A 215 0.97 -9.99 -10.69
C GLY A 215 2.36 -10.02 -11.31
N SER A 216 2.48 -9.46 -12.51
CA SER A 216 3.72 -9.39 -13.30
C SER A 216 4.06 -7.98 -13.77
N ILE A 217 3.26 -6.99 -13.36
CA ILE A 217 3.36 -5.57 -13.70
C ILE A 217 3.38 -4.71 -12.43
N GLY A 218 3.52 -3.39 -12.59
CA GLY A 218 3.47 -2.44 -11.47
C GLY A 218 4.66 -2.61 -10.53
N THR A 219 4.40 -2.96 -9.28
CA THR A 219 5.46 -3.21 -8.28
C THR A 219 6.06 -4.62 -8.37
N ALA A 220 5.42 -5.52 -9.12
CA ALA A 220 5.90 -6.89 -9.33
C ALA A 220 6.75 -7.03 -10.60
N THR A 221 7.32 -8.23 -10.77
CA THR A 221 8.06 -8.61 -11.97
C THR A 221 7.61 -9.98 -12.45
N SER A 222 7.82 -10.28 -13.73
CA SER A 222 7.49 -11.60 -14.30
C SER A 222 8.18 -12.77 -13.58
N LEU A 223 9.35 -12.54 -12.97
CA LEU A 223 10.09 -13.53 -12.18
C LEU A 223 9.32 -13.99 -10.93
N ASN A 224 8.56 -13.09 -10.31
CA ASN A 224 7.85 -13.36 -9.04
C ASN A 224 6.38 -13.71 -9.24
N SER A 225 5.88 -13.64 -10.48
CA SER A 225 4.45 -13.75 -10.82
C SER A 225 3.76 -15.04 -10.39
N ARG A 226 4.53 -16.08 -10.04
CA ARG A 226 4.04 -17.41 -9.65
C ARG A 226 4.05 -17.66 -8.14
N VAL A 227 4.44 -16.68 -7.33
CA VAL A 227 4.40 -16.84 -5.87
C VAL A 227 2.96 -16.99 -5.39
N LEU A 228 2.00 -16.21 -5.90
CA LEU A 228 0.61 -16.40 -5.49
C LEU A 228 0.01 -17.71 -6.02
N THR A 229 0.43 -18.19 -7.20
CA THR A 229 0.07 -19.55 -7.67
C THR A 229 0.52 -20.63 -6.67
N HIS A 230 1.70 -20.47 -6.08
CA HIS A 230 2.23 -21.37 -5.05
C HIS A 230 1.43 -21.28 -3.74
N GLU A 231 1.17 -20.07 -3.23
CA GLU A 231 0.40 -19.89 -2.00
C GLU A 231 -1.05 -20.39 -2.12
N VAL A 232 -1.69 -20.20 -3.29
CA VAL A 232 -3.04 -20.75 -3.53
C VAL A 232 -2.99 -22.28 -3.56
N GLY A 233 -1.88 -22.89 -3.99
CA GLY A 233 -1.64 -24.34 -3.91
C GLY A 233 -1.66 -24.84 -2.46
N HIS A 234 -0.94 -24.14 -1.57
CA HIS A 234 -1.02 -24.39 -0.13
C HIS A 234 -2.42 -24.17 0.43
N TRP A 235 -3.12 -23.12 0.00
CA TRP A 235 -4.49 -22.87 0.46
C TRP A 235 -5.45 -24.00 0.04
N PHE A 236 -5.18 -24.70 -1.06
CA PHE A 236 -5.91 -25.91 -1.46
C PHE A 236 -5.30 -27.23 -0.97
N GLY A 237 -4.37 -27.18 -0.02
CA GLY A 237 -3.90 -28.37 0.69
C GLY A 237 -2.59 -28.96 0.24
N LEU A 238 -1.94 -28.43 -0.80
CA LEU A 238 -0.65 -28.95 -1.24
C LEU A 238 0.45 -28.49 -0.28
N PRO A 239 1.23 -29.37 0.35
CA PRO A 239 2.48 -28.95 0.99
C PRO A 239 3.55 -28.67 -0.07
N HIS A 240 4.74 -28.24 0.35
CA HIS A 240 5.90 -28.23 -0.54
C HIS A 240 6.17 -29.64 -1.07
N ILE A 241 6.75 -29.78 -2.28
CA ILE A 241 6.98 -31.12 -2.87
C ILE A 241 7.93 -32.01 -2.07
N TRP A 242 8.71 -31.42 -1.15
CA TRP A 242 9.58 -32.14 -0.21
C TRP A 242 8.93 -32.34 1.18
N GLY A 243 7.63 -32.04 1.32
CA GLY A 243 6.84 -32.24 2.54
C GLY A 243 6.62 -30.97 3.38
N VAL A 244 6.12 -31.16 4.61
CA VAL A 244 5.69 -30.08 5.54
C VAL A 244 6.84 -29.40 6.32
N SER A 245 8.05 -29.43 5.78
CA SER A 245 9.22 -28.79 6.40
C SER A 245 9.69 -27.64 5.51
N ASN A 246 10.20 -26.54 6.06
CA ASN A 246 10.73 -25.43 5.25
C ASN A 246 12.23 -25.55 4.95
N ALA A 247 12.72 -26.77 4.74
CA ALA A 247 14.15 -27.08 4.68
C ALA A 247 14.55 -27.68 3.33
N PRO A 248 14.42 -26.93 2.22
CA PRO A 248 14.82 -27.44 0.91
C PRO A 248 16.33 -27.71 0.88
N GLY A 249 16.72 -28.80 0.23
CA GLY A 249 18.09 -29.25 0.10
C GLY A 249 18.63 -30.06 1.28
N VAL A 250 17.85 -30.26 2.35
CA VAL A 250 18.32 -30.90 3.60
C VAL A 250 18.01 -32.40 3.64
N GLU A 251 16.73 -32.78 3.69
CA GLU A 251 16.31 -34.19 3.75
C GLU A 251 15.33 -34.51 2.62
N CYS A 252 15.37 -35.75 2.13
CA CYS A 252 14.40 -36.26 1.17
C CYS A 252 13.06 -36.48 1.86
N GLY A 253 12.02 -35.83 1.36
CA GLY A 253 10.66 -35.91 1.90
C GLY A 253 9.60 -36.13 0.83
N ASP A 254 8.36 -36.27 1.28
CA ASP A 254 7.19 -36.62 0.49
C ASP A 254 6.05 -35.62 0.78
N ASP A 255 5.34 -35.20 -0.26
CA ASP A 255 4.24 -34.23 -0.19
C ASP A 255 2.86 -34.88 -0.14
N PHE A 256 2.82 -36.20 0.06
CA PHE A 256 1.62 -37.04 0.10
C PHE A 256 0.86 -37.14 -1.21
N VAL A 257 1.48 -36.78 -2.33
CA VAL A 257 0.91 -36.90 -3.68
C VAL A 257 1.71 -37.96 -4.46
N ASP A 258 1.03 -39.05 -4.87
CA ASP A 258 1.71 -40.25 -5.41
C ASP A 258 2.52 -40.00 -6.71
N ASP A 259 2.26 -38.92 -7.46
CA ASP A 259 2.87 -38.62 -8.77
C ASP A 259 3.91 -37.48 -8.77
N THR A 260 4.22 -36.96 -7.58
CA THR A 260 5.34 -36.07 -7.30
C THR A 260 6.47 -36.89 -6.68
N PRO A 261 7.61 -37.06 -7.37
CA PRO A 261 8.71 -37.85 -6.83
C PRO A 261 9.26 -37.27 -5.52
N VAL A 262 9.61 -38.17 -4.58
CA VAL A 262 10.35 -37.84 -3.37
C VAL A 262 11.56 -36.98 -3.72
N THR A 263 11.69 -35.86 -3.04
CA THR A 263 12.72 -34.86 -3.31
C THR A 263 13.14 -34.19 -2.01
N LYS A 264 14.34 -33.60 -2.02
CA LYS A 264 14.75 -32.68 -0.97
C LYS A 264 14.34 -31.24 -1.26
N GLY A 265 13.76 -30.96 -2.43
CA GLY A 265 13.42 -29.61 -2.89
C GLY A 265 14.62 -28.85 -3.48
N PHE A 266 14.32 -27.92 -4.38
CA PHE A 266 15.33 -27.13 -5.09
C PHE A 266 15.16 -25.62 -4.83
N VAL A 267 16.27 -24.89 -4.87
CA VAL A 267 16.30 -23.42 -4.78
C VAL A 267 16.92 -22.78 -6.01
N SER A 268 17.37 -23.60 -6.96
CA SER A 268 17.94 -23.22 -8.24
C SER A 268 17.34 -24.10 -9.34
N CYS A 269 17.35 -23.62 -10.58
CA CYS A 269 16.81 -24.38 -11.71
C CYS A 269 17.77 -25.50 -12.18
N SER A 270 17.96 -26.53 -11.36
CA SER A 270 18.93 -27.61 -11.58
C SER A 270 18.31 -28.82 -12.29
N ILE A 271 17.66 -28.59 -13.43
CA ILE A 271 16.90 -29.62 -14.18
C ILE A 271 17.75 -30.86 -14.49
N ASN A 272 18.98 -30.69 -14.97
CA ASN A 272 19.85 -31.79 -15.39
C ASN A 272 20.43 -32.61 -14.21
N ASN A 273 20.39 -32.05 -12.99
CA ASN A 273 20.95 -32.65 -11.78
C ASN A 273 19.86 -32.86 -10.72
N SER A 274 18.68 -33.29 -11.18
CA SER A 274 17.46 -33.42 -10.38
C SER A 274 17.22 -34.83 -9.82
N LYS A 275 18.14 -35.77 -10.05
CA LYS A 275 18.06 -37.14 -9.50
C LYS A 275 18.86 -37.21 -8.21
N VAL A 276 18.28 -36.77 -7.10
CA VAL A 276 19.00 -36.57 -5.82
C VAL A 276 18.64 -37.64 -4.79
N CYS A 277 17.35 -37.83 -4.54
CA CYS A 277 16.81 -38.75 -3.54
C CYS A 277 16.64 -40.16 -4.09
N SER A 278 16.55 -40.32 -5.41
CA SER A 278 16.47 -41.60 -6.09
C SER A 278 17.27 -41.58 -7.40
N PRO A 279 18.29 -42.45 -7.58
CA PRO A 279 19.22 -42.39 -8.72
C PRO A 279 18.58 -42.44 -10.11
N ASP A 280 17.41 -43.05 -10.24
CA ASP A 280 16.74 -43.26 -11.52
C ASP A 280 15.52 -42.35 -11.75
N ILE A 281 15.04 -41.68 -10.70
CA ILE A 281 13.82 -40.89 -10.74
C ILE A 281 14.18 -39.41 -10.84
N GLN A 282 13.79 -38.79 -11.96
CA GLN A 282 13.92 -37.35 -12.13
C GLN A 282 12.93 -36.63 -11.20
N GLU A 283 13.41 -35.74 -10.33
CA GLU A 283 12.56 -34.95 -9.43
C GLU A 283 11.96 -33.73 -10.14
N ASN A 284 10.79 -33.27 -9.68
CA ASN A 284 10.02 -32.24 -10.36
C ASN A 284 10.45 -30.81 -9.99
N VAL A 285 11.66 -30.41 -10.41
CA VAL A 285 12.21 -29.04 -10.21
C VAL A 285 11.30 -27.94 -10.78
N GLN A 286 10.47 -28.27 -11.77
CA GLN A 286 9.57 -27.32 -12.45
C GLN A 286 8.16 -27.28 -11.83
N ASN A 287 7.96 -27.87 -10.65
CA ASN A 287 6.68 -27.85 -9.95
C ASN A 287 6.41 -26.48 -9.29
N TYR A 288 5.15 -26.00 -9.31
CA TYR A 288 4.77 -24.78 -8.61
C TYR A 288 5.01 -24.84 -7.10
N MET A 289 4.98 -26.03 -6.49
CA MET A 289 5.21 -26.26 -5.06
C MET A 289 6.68 -26.49 -4.68
N ASP A 290 7.62 -26.34 -5.63
CA ASP A 290 9.06 -26.28 -5.34
C ASP A 290 9.50 -24.81 -5.02
N TYR A 291 10.76 -24.49 -4.69
CA TYR A 291 11.29 -23.11 -4.60
C TYR A 291 12.18 -22.71 -5.76
N ALA A 292 12.48 -23.62 -6.68
CA ALA A 292 13.23 -23.31 -7.88
C ALA A 292 12.55 -22.18 -8.68
N PRO A 293 13.32 -21.25 -9.25
CA PRO A 293 12.75 -20.11 -9.99
C PRO A 293 12.14 -20.48 -11.35
N CYS A 294 12.18 -21.76 -11.76
CA CYS A 294 11.71 -22.23 -13.07
C CYS A 294 10.45 -23.11 -13.00
N LYS A 295 9.55 -22.78 -12.07
CA LYS A 295 8.26 -23.47 -11.89
C LYS A 295 7.32 -23.21 -13.08
N LEU A 296 6.64 -24.25 -13.57
CA LEU A 296 5.81 -24.24 -14.78
C LEU A 296 4.53 -25.07 -14.68
N MET A 297 4.37 -25.94 -13.67
CA MET A 297 3.28 -26.93 -13.67
C MET A 297 2.83 -27.38 -12.28
N PHE A 298 1.56 -27.81 -12.21
CA PHE A 298 1.06 -28.79 -11.24
C PHE A 298 1.01 -30.18 -11.89
N THR A 299 1.01 -31.24 -11.07
CA THR A 299 0.78 -32.63 -11.53
C THR A 299 -0.70 -33.02 -11.47
N ASN A 300 -1.11 -34.08 -12.19
CA ASN A 300 -2.50 -34.57 -12.13
C ASN A 300 -2.89 -35.06 -10.72
N GLY A 301 -1.94 -35.61 -9.96
CA GLY A 301 -2.12 -35.97 -8.56
C GLY A 301 -2.35 -34.75 -7.67
N GLN A 302 -1.59 -33.66 -7.86
CA GLN A 302 -1.82 -32.41 -7.15
C GLN A 302 -3.20 -31.81 -7.47
N ALA A 303 -3.63 -31.87 -8.74
CA ALA A 303 -4.98 -31.47 -9.12
C ALA A 303 -6.07 -32.30 -8.43
N ALA A 304 -5.90 -33.62 -8.37
CA ALA A 304 -6.83 -34.49 -7.64
C ALA A 304 -6.86 -34.17 -6.14
N TYR A 305 -5.70 -33.88 -5.54
CA TYR A 305 -5.59 -33.51 -4.13
C TYR A 305 -6.33 -32.21 -3.80
N MET A 306 -6.12 -31.15 -4.59
CA MET A 306 -6.81 -29.86 -4.42
C MET A 306 -8.33 -30.02 -4.59
N ARG A 307 -8.77 -30.78 -5.60
CA ARG A 307 -10.19 -31.05 -5.85
C ARG A 307 -10.84 -31.86 -4.73
N GLU A 308 -10.14 -32.84 -4.17
CA GLU A 308 -10.64 -33.59 -3.01
C GLU A 308 -10.66 -32.76 -1.72
N THR A 309 -9.72 -31.82 -1.55
CA THR A 309 -9.76 -30.87 -0.43
C THR A 309 -11.06 -30.06 -0.44
N ILE A 310 -11.50 -29.62 -1.62
CA ILE A 310 -12.82 -28.99 -1.80
C ILE A 310 -13.94 -30.01 -1.57
N SER A 311 -13.92 -31.16 -2.25
CA SER A 311 -15.01 -32.15 -2.18
C SER A 311 -15.28 -32.69 -0.78
N LEU A 312 -14.29 -32.71 0.10
CA LEU A 312 -14.41 -33.16 1.49
C LEU A 312 -14.80 -32.04 2.45
N GLY A 313 -14.96 -30.80 1.97
CA GLY A 313 -15.36 -29.64 2.77
C GLY A 313 -14.33 -29.24 3.81
N LEU A 314 -13.03 -29.44 3.54
CA LEU A 314 -11.98 -29.01 4.47
C LEU A 314 -11.96 -27.48 4.57
N ASN A 315 -12.13 -26.97 5.79
CA ASN A 315 -12.45 -25.59 6.10
C ASN A 315 -13.64 -25.04 5.29
N LYS A 316 -14.68 -25.86 5.04
CA LYS A 316 -15.89 -25.47 4.30
C LYS A 316 -15.64 -25.04 2.84
N ARG A 317 -14.53 -25.48 2.24
CA ARG A 317 -14.18 -25.14 0.84
C ARG A 317 -15.20 -25.66 -0.19
N ASP A 318 -16.02 -26.65 0.14
CA ASP A 318 -17.14 -27.10 -0.69
C ASP A 318 -18.20 -26.01 -0.90
N HIS A 319 -18.37 -25.10 0.06
CA HIS A 319 -19.31 -23.99 -0.05
C HIS A 319 -18.87 -22.96 -1.09
N LEU A 320 -17.55 -22.71 -1.25
CA LEU A 320 -16.98 -21.72 -2.17
C LEU A 320 -17.51 -21.87 -3.60
N VAL A 321 -17.59 -23.11 -4.05
CA VAL A 321 -17.87 -23.50 -5.43
C VAL A 321 -19.33 -23.86 -5.67
N SER A 322 -20.18 -23.74 -4.63
CA SER A 322 -21.61 -24.02 -4.74
C SER A 322 -22.34 -22.95 -5.56
N ASP A 323 -23.34 -23.35 -6.35
CA ASP A 323 -24.16 -22.41 -7.12
C ASP A 323 -24.80 -21.33 -6.24
N GLU A 324 -25.18 -21.67 -5.00
CA GLU A 324 -25.72 -20.73 -4.02
C GLU A 324 -24.68 -19.66 -3.66
N ASN A 325 -23.44 -20.07 -3.36
CA ASN A 325 -22.38 -19.12 -3.04
C ASN A 325 -21.96 -18.29 -4.26
N LEU A 326 -21.85 -18.89 -5.45
CA LEU A 326 -21.49 -18.17 -6.67
C LEU A 326 -22.52 -17.09 -7.02
N LYS A 327 -23.80 -17.31 -6.71
CA LYS A 327 -24.83 -16.26 -6.79
C LYS A 327 -24.66 -15.22 -5.69
N ALA A 328 -24.49 -15.65 -4.45
CA ALA A 328 -24.37 -14.76 -3.29
C ALA A 328 -23.15 -13.82 -3.37
N THR A 329 -22.09 -14.24 -4.06
CA THR A 329 -20.85 -13.47 -4.25
C THR A 329 -20.81 -12.71 -5.58
N GLY A 330 -21.87 -12.76 -6.38
CA GLY A 330 -21.99 -12.03 -7.65
C GLY A 330 -21.11 -12.57 -8.78
N ILE A 331 -20.71 -13.84 -8.72
CA ILE A 331 -19.98 -14.52 -9.80
C ILE A 331 -20.93 -14.91 -10.92
N ILE A 332 -22.07 -15.53 -10.59
CA ILE A 332 -23.11 -15.92 -11.55
C ILE A 332 -24.47 -15.28 -11.23
N GLY A 333 -25.35 -15.22 -12.23
CA GLY A 333 -26.70 -14.64 -12.10
C GLY A 333 -26.75 -13.15 -12.39
N ASP A 334 -27.91 -12.54 -12.09
CA ASP A 334 -28.12 -11.10 -12.29
C ASP A 334 -27.23 -10.32 -11.32
N LYS A 335 -26.42 -9.41 -11.85
CA LYS A 335 -25.62 -8.48 -11.05
C LYS A 335 -26.41 -7.17 -10.93
N PRO A 336 -27.03 -6.84 -9.78
CA PRO A 336 -27.83 -5.63 -9.63
C PRO A 336 -26.98 -4.35 -9.50
N CYS A 337 -25.67 -4.45 -9.72
CA CYS A 337 -24.71 -3.42 -9.38
C CYS A 337 -24.75 -2.25 -10.36
N ALA A 338 -25.17 -1.09 -9.85
CA ALA A 338 -25.04 0.19 -10.55
C ALA A 338 -23.56 0.57 -10.68
N ALA A 339 -23.25 1.29 -11.76
CA ALA A 339 -21.92 1.86 -11.90
C ALA A 339 -21.67 2.90 -10.80
N LYS A 340 -20.47 2.92 -10.23
CA LYS A 340 -20.00 3.84 -9.19
C LYS A 340 -18.63 4.36 -9.56
N ALA A 341 -18.52 5.67 -9.75
CA ALA A 341 -17.27 6.33 -10.08
C ALA A 341 -16.44 6.53 -8.80
N ASP A 342 -15.20 6.05 -8.82
CA ASP A 342 -14.19 6.40 -7.83
C ASP A 342 -12.80 6.41 -8.46
N PHE A 343 -11.93 7.24 -7.92
CA PHE A 343 -10.53 7.30 -8.32
C PHE A 343 -9.67 7.97 -7.27
N TYR A 344 -8.36 7.77 -7.33
CA TYR A 344 -7.40 8.49 -6.49
C TYR A 344 -6.18 8.95 -7.28
N SER A 345 -5.45 9.89 -6.69
CA SER A 345 -4.09 10.26 -7.04
C SER A 345 -3.26 10.29 -5.75
N ILE A 346 -1.95 10.04 -5.86
CA ILE A 346 -1.06 10.08 -4.69
C ILE A 346 -0.94 11.52 -4.16
N PHE A 347 -0.99 12.50 -5.05
CA PHE A 347 -0.89 13.91 -4.75
C PHE A 347 -2.18 14.63 -5.17
N SER A 348 -2.54 15.69 -4.45
CA SER A 348 -3.60 16.62 -4.87
C SER A 348 -3.03 17.93 -5.43
N SER A 349 -1.70 18.07 -5.44
CA SER A 349 -1.00 19.20 -6.03
C SER A 349 0.36 18.84 -6.62
N ILE A 350 0.79 19.57 -7.65
CA ILE A 350 2.08 19.41 -8.34
C ILE A 350 2.63 20.76 -8.80
N CYS A 351 3.90 20.79 -9.23
CA CYS A 351 4.43 21.92 -9.96
C CYS A 351 3.99 21.88 -11.44
N LYS A 352 3.79 23.03 -12.07
CA LYS A 352 3.52 23.10 -13.51
C LYS A 352 4.61 22.38 -14.31
N GLY A 353 4.23 21.67 -15.37
CA GLY A 353 5.11 20.86 -16.20
C GLY A 353 5.48 19.49 -15.62
N GLU A 354 5.21 19.23 -14.33
CA GLU A 354 5.30 17.86 -13.79
C GLU A 354 4.06 17.04 -14.16
N SER A 355 4.15 15.72 -13.93
CA SER A 355 3.05 14.80 -14.16
C SER A 355 2.42 14.31 -12.85
N ILE A 356 1.11 14.05 -12.91
CA ILE A 356 0.31 13.45 -11.85
C ILE A 356 -0.44 12.25 -12.42
N LYS A 357 -0.39 11.13 -11.70
CA LYS A 357 -1.11 9.91 -12.07
C LYS A 357 -2.45 9.81 -11.34
N PHE A 358 -3.51 9.50 -12.08
CA PHE A 358 -4.82 9.14 -11.56
C PHE A 358 -5.09 7.66 -11.82
N TYR A 359 -5.69 7.01 -10.84
CA TYR A 359 -6.01 5.59 -10.84
C TYR A 359 -7.51 5.43 -10.59
N SER A 360 -8.21 4.82 -11.53
CA SER A 360 -9.62 4.44 -11.34
C SER A 360 -9.72 3.37 -10.26
N GLN A 361 -10.71 3.53 -9.38
CA GLN A 361 -11.19 2.54 -8.41
C GLN A 361 -12.68 2.28 -8.62
N SER A 362 -13.17 2.61 -9.82
CA SER A 362 -14.59 2.60 -10.11
C SER A 362 -15.13 1.19 -10.23
N GLN A 363 -16.40 1.02 -9.87
CA GLN A 363 -17.13 -0.22 -10.02
C GLN A 363 -18.11 -0.05 -11.17
N THR A 364 -18.02 -0.86 -12.22
CA THR A 364 -18.99 -0.80 -13.34
C THR A 364 -20.16 -1.76 -13.15
N GLY A 365 -20.02 -2.74 -12.24
CA GLY A 365 -21.04 -3.76 -12.00
C GLY A 365 -21.05 -4.91 -13.00
N ASP A 366 -20.29 -4.81 -14.09
CA ASP A 366 -20.10 -5.86 -15.09
C ASP A 366 -18.75 -5.72 -15.84
N ILE A 367 -18.34 -6.81 -16.50
CA ILE A 367 -17.04 -6.92 -17.20
C ILE A 367 -16.91 -6.06 -18.46
N ASN A 368 -18.02 -5.55 -19.01
CA ASN A 368 -18.05 -4.71 -20.21
C ASN A 368 -18.25 -3.22 -19.86
N GLY A 369 -18.09 -2.88 -18.57
CA GLY A 369 -18.08 -1.53 -18.11
C GLY A 369 -17.06 -0.66 -18.85
N THR A 370 -17.39 0.62 -18.99
CA THR A 370 -16.52 1.60 -19.65
C THR A 370 -16.24 2.77 -18.72
N GLN A 371 -15.09 3.40 -18.91
CA GLN A 371 -14.73 4.62 -18.20
C GLN A 371 -14.16 5.68 -19.13
N LYS A 372 -14.30 6.93 -18.72
CA LYS A 372 -13.79 8.09 -19.45
C LYS A 372 -13.35 9.18 -18.48
N TRP A 373 -12.10 9.58 -18.59
CA TRP A 373 -11.56 10.76 -17.94
C TRP A 373 -11.83 12.00 -18.79
N ILE A 374 -12.16 13.11 -18.13
CA ILE A 374 -12.24 14.45 -18.69
C ILE A 374 -11.41 15.34 -17.77
N ILE A 375 -10.35 15.94 -18.32
CA ILE A 375 -9.32 16.63 -17.55
C ILE A 375 -9.01 17.93 -18.28
N ASP A 376 -9.86 18.94 -18.08
CA ASP A 376 -9.71 20.22 -18.77
C ASP A 376 -8.37 20.87 -18.39
N GLY A 377 -7.63 21.36 -19.38
CA GLY A 377 -6.29 21.93 -19.20
C GLY A 377 -5.15 20.93 -18.97
N GLY A 378 -5.47 19.64 -18.77
CA GLY A 378 -4.49 18.56 -18.67
C GLY A 378 -4.15 17.92 -20.02
N ILE A 379 -2.97 17.31 -20.10
CA ILE A 379 -2.52 16.52 -21.26
C ILE A 379 -2.22 15.09 -20.77
N PRO A 380 -2.96 14.07 -21.22
CA PRO A 380 -4.11 14.14 -22.13
C PRO A 380 -5.36 14.73 -21.44
N SER A 381 -6.22 15.40 -22.22
CA SER A 381 -7.48 15.96 -21.70
C SER A 381 -8.62 14.94 -21.65
N ILE A 382 -8.47 13.81 -22.35
CA ILE A 382 -9.39 12.67 -22.35
C ILE A 382 -8.56 11.38 -22.33
N SER A 383 -8.98 10.42 -21.52
CA SER A 383 -8.46 9.05 -21.55
C SER A 383 -9.59 8.05 -21.26
N ILE A 384 -9.45 6.82 -21.74
CA ILE A 384 -10.29 5.67 -21.38
C ILE A 384 -9.53 4.63 -20.55
N ASP A 385 -8.26 4.89 -20.27
CA ASP A 385 -7.39 3.97 -19.53
C ASP A 385 -7.78 3.94 -18.06
N THR A 386 -7.56 2.82 -17.39
CA THR A 386 -7.78 2.64 -15.95
C THR A 386 -6.81 3.47 -15.11
N THR A 387 -5.60 3.72 -15.63
CA THR A 387 -4.61 4.63 -15.08
C THR A 387 -4.21 5.66 -16.14
N VAL A 388 -4.22 6.95 -15.78
CA VAL A 388 -3.84 8.06 -16.67
C VAL A 388 -2.76 8.93 -16.03
N ASP A 389 -1.71 9.24 -16.78
CA ASP A 389 -0.64 10.16 -16.39
C ASP A 389 -0.86 11.50 -17.10
N VAL A 390 -0.93 12.59 -16.34
CA VAL A 390 -1.41 13.88 -16.82
C VAL A 390 -0.40 14.96 -16.48
N THR A 391 -0.08 15.82 -17.44
CA THR A 391 0.71 17.04 -17.21
C THR A 391 -0.15 18.28 -17.40
N PHE A 392 0.18 19.34 -16.66
CA PHE A 392 -0.47 20.65 -16.77
C PHE A 392 0.59 21.71 -17.09
N ALA A 393 0.40 22.44 -18.20
CA ALA A 393 1.38 23.41 -18.69
C ALA A 393 1.41 24.68 -17.83
N GLU A 394 0.24 25.09 -17.32
CA GLU A 394 0.08 26.33 -16.56
C GLU A 394 -0.28 26.05 -15.11
N ALA A 395 -0.01 27.03 -14.25
CA ALA A 395 -0.47 27.00 -12.87
C ALA A 395 -1.97 27.32 -12.80
N GLY A 396 -2.70 26.68 -11.90
CA GLY A 396 -4.14 26.85 -11.77
C GLY A 396 -4.80 25.72 -10.99
N GLU A 397 -6.11 25.82 -10.87
CA GLU A 397 -6.98 24.77 -10.32
C GLU A 397 -7.64 24.04 -11.48
N TYR A 398 -7.55 22.71 -11.48
CA TYR A 398 -8.07 21.88 -12.56
C TYR A 398 -9.02 20.82 -12.02
N GLU A 399 -10.19 20.71 -12.65
CA GLU A 399 -11.14 19.64 -12.36
C GLU A 399 -10.77 18.37 -13.15
N VAL A 400 -10.73 17.25 -12.43
CA VAL A 400 -10.49 15.92 -12.98
C VAL A 400 -11.76 15.13 -12.79
N LYS A 401 -12.43 14.80 -13.88
CA LYS A 401 -13.71 14.08 -13.88
C LYS A 401 -13.55 12.69 -14.44
N LEU A 402 -13.97 11.68 -13.69
CA LEU A 402 -14.11 10.30 -14.15
C LEU A 402 -15.59 9.97 -14.32
N ILE A 403 -15.96 9.47 -15.49
CA ILE A 403 -17.30 8.98 -15.80
C ILE A 403 -17.20 7.48 -16.04
N VAL A 404 -18.03 6.69 -15.37
CA VAL A 404 -18.12 5.23 -15.59
C VAL A 404 -19.52 4.83 -15.99
N SER A 405 -19.63 3.88 -16.91
CA SER A 405 -20.90 3.30 -17.34
C SER A 405 -20.82 1.79 -17.25
N GLY A 406 -21.87 1.16 -16.75
CA GLY A 406 -22.06 -0.27 -16.77
C GLY A 406 -23.50 -0.63 -17.11
N LEU A 407 -23.82 -1.92 -16.99
CA LEU A 407 -25.10 -2.49 -17.37
C LEU A 407 -26.28 -1.82 -16.64
N ASN A 408 -26.08 -1.45 -15.37
CA ASN A 408 -27.12 -0.87 -14.52
C ASN A 408 -26.93 0.64 -14.27
N GLY A 409 -26.34 1.36 -15.23
CA GLY A 409 -26.35 2.83 -15.24
C GLY A 409 -24.98 3.46 -15.41
N ARG A 410 -24.91 4.75 -15.10
CA ARG A 410 -23.71 5.60 -15.21
C ARG A 410 -23.56 6.43 -13.96
N ASP A 411 -22.31 6.63 -13.55
CA ASP A 411 -21.94 7.51 -12.44
C ASP A 411 -20.72 8.35 -12.82
N SER A 412 -20.47 9.44 -12.10
CA SER A 412 -19.28 10.27 -12.29
C SER A 412 -18.79 10.92 -11.01
N LEU A 413 -17.48 11.02 -10.87
CA LEU A 413 -16.81 11.69 -9.76
C LEU A 413 -15.89 12.80 -10.30
N THR A 414 -15.89 13.96 -9.65
CA THR A 414 -14.96 15.07 -9.95
C THR A 414 -14.11 15.36 -8.72
N LYS A 415 -12.79 15.52 -8.89
CA LYS A 415 -11.85 16.01 -7.87
C LYS A 415 -11.02 17.16 -8.45
N VAL A 416 -10.57 18.08 -7.58
CA VAL A 416 -9.74 19.22 -7.97
C VAL A 416 -8.26 18.91 -7.73
N VAL A 417 -7.41 19.32 -8.67
CA VAL A 417 -5.94 19.31 -8.55
C VAL A 417 -5.40 20.73 -8.64
N TYR A 418 -4.46 21.04 -7.75
CA TYR A 418 -3.80 22.35 -7.68
C TYR A 418 -2.43 22.29 -8.34
N VAL A 419 -2.22 23.09 -9.38
CA VAL A 419 -0.94 23.18 -10.08
C VAL A 419 -0.31 24.52 -9.76
N TYR A 420 0.90 24.49 -9.20
CA TYR A 420 1.57 25.71 -8.75
C TYR A 420 2.74 26.09 -9.67
N ASP A 421 2.98 27.40 -9.79
CA ASP A 421 4.17 27.91 -10.43
C ASP A 421 5.36 27.77 -9.47
N GLY A 422 6.02 26.61 -9.52
CA GLY A 422 7.12 26.24 -8.63
C GLY A 422 8.40 27.10 -8.77
N ASN A 423 8.36 28.20 -9.52
CA ASN A 423 9.50 29.10 -9.74
C ASN A 423 9.17 30.60 -9.53
N GLY A 424 8.03 30.93 -8.90
CA GLY A 424 7.53 32.31 -8.76
C GLY A 424 7.20 32.73 -7.33
N GLY A 425 7.93 32.24 -6.33
CA GLY A 425 7.67 32.59 -4.93
C GLY A 425 7.79 34.09 -4.64
N GLN A 426 7.02 34.58 -3.67
CA GLN A 426 7.11 35.94 -3.17
C GLN A 426 8.46 36.16 -2.48
N LYS A 427 9.16 37.27 -2.79
CA LYS A 427 10.45 37.59 -2.14
C LYS A 427 10.25 38.12 -0.73
N ALA A 428 11.02 37.60 0.22
CA ALA A 428 11.10 38.16 1.57
C ALA A 428 11.69 39.60 1.56
N PRO A 429 11.27 40.50 2.49
CA PRO A 429 10.47 40.22 3.67
C PRO A 429 8.95 40.25 3.44
N HIS A 430 8.20 39.47 4.23
CA HIS A 430 6.73 39.45 4.26
C HIS A 430 6.25 39.45 5.71
N PHE A 431 5.17 40.17 5.98
CA PHE A 431 4.62 40.34 7.31
C PHE A 431 3.10 40.24 7.30
N TYR A 432 2.56 39.33 8.12
CA TYR A 432 1.13 39.14 8.32
C TYR A 432 0.78 39.57 9.76
N ALA A 433 0.17 40.76 9.88
CA ALA A 433 -0.17 41.38 11.16
C ALA A 433 -1.53 40.95 11.72
N PHE A 434 -2.50 40.62 10.86
CA PHE A 434 -3.89 40.29 11.23
C PHE A 434 -4.71 41.36 11.98
N ASP A 435 -4.13 42.53 12.27
CA ASP A 435 -4.72 43.63 13.06
C ASP A 435 -6.07 44.18 12.58
N ASP A 436 -6.35 44.05 11.28
CA ASP A 436 -7.58 44.53 10.65
C ASP A 436 -8.72 43.48 10.67
N GLY A 437 -8.44 42.28 11.17
CA GLY A 437 -9.39 41.17 11.17
C GLY A 437 -9.67 40.59 9.79
N ILE A 438 -8.86 40.91 8.78
CA ILE A 438 -9.05 40.42 7.42
C ILE A 438 -8.05 39.29 7.15
N LEU A 439 -8.54 38.16 6.63
CA LEU A 439 -7.66 37.09 6.18
C LEU A 439 -6.88 37.55 4.93
N PRO A 440 -5.53 37.50 4.94
CA PRO A 440 -4.74 37.78 3.75
C PRO A 440 -5.15 36.89 2.57
N SER A 441 -5.40 37.48 1.41
CA SER A 441 -5.93 36.76 0.23
C SER A 441 -4.98 35.70 -0.33
N ASP A 442 -3.70 35.76 0.02
CA ASP A 442 -2.64 34.82 -0.36
C ASP A 442 -2.48 33.67 0.64
N ILE A 443 -3.16 33.71 1.80
CA ILE A 443 -3.27 32.60 2.74
C ILE A 443 -4.48 31.74 2.37
N GLN A 444 -4.22 30.45 2.18
CA GLN A 444 -5.26 29.46 1.85
C GLN A 444 -5.65 28.68 3.10
N LEU A 445 -6.97 28.60 3.36
CA LEU A 445 -7.51 27.80 4.45
C LEU A 445 -7.95 26.44 3.93
N PHE A 446 -7.49 25.39 4.58
CA PHE A 446 -7.91 24.03 4.26
C PHE A 446 -8.69 23.47 5.43
N ASN A 447 -9.98 23.27 5.17
CA ASN A 447 -10.88 22.63 6.10
C ASN A 447 -11.20 21.22 5.61
N ASN A 448 -10.51 20.23 6.17
CA ASN A 448 -10.80 18.82 5.91
C ASN A 448 -11.81 18.24 6.93
N ASP A 449 -12.39 19.07 7.80
CA ASP A 449 -13.27 18.64 8.89
C ASP A 449 -14.75 18.90 8.56
N GLN A 450 -15.61 17.90 8.80
CA GLN A 450 -17.05 17.97 8.59
C GLN A 450 -17.77 18.79 9.67
N ASN A 451 -17.13 19.04 10.81
CA ASN A 451 -17.69 19.71 11.98
C ASN A 451 -17.52 21.24 11.95
N GLY A 452 -16.94 21.79 10.87
CA GLY A 452 -16.87 23.24 10.64
C GLY A 452 -15.79 23.98 11.43
N ILE A 453 -14.82 23.28 12.03
CA ILE A 453 -13.67 23.89 12.70
C ILE A 453 -12.73 24.48 11.64
N HIS A 454 -12.49 25.78 11.68
CA HIS A 454 -11.61 26.48 10.75
C HIS A 454 -10.86 27.62 11.43
N TRP A 455 -9.72 27.96 10.86
CA TRP A 455 -8.98 29.14 11.27
C TRP A 455 -9.73 30.41 10.85
N GLN A 456 -9.78 31.39 11.73
CA GLN A 456 -10.49 32.65 11.53
C GLN A 456 -9.76 33.80 12.23
N THR A 457 -10.06 35.04 11.86
CA THR A 457 -9.44 36.24 12.42
C THR A 457 -10.24 36.80 13.61
N LEU A 458 -9.55 37.44 14.55
CA LEU A 458 -10.13 38.27 15.61
C LEU A 458 -9.74 39.74 15.44
N THR A 459 -10.47 40.63 16.11
CA THR A 459 -10.28 42.11 16.03
C THR A 459 -10.20 42.80 17.40
N ASP A 460 -10.20 42.03 18.47
CA ASP A 460 -10.12 42.48 19.85
C ASP A 460 -8.97 41.86 20.67
N ILE A 461 -8.22 40.92 20.09
CA ILE A 461 -7.16 40.16 20.76
C ILE A 461 -5.97 40.01 19.79
N GLY A 462 -4.77 40.43 20.23
CA GLY A 462 -3.53 40.28 19.49
C GLY A 462 -2.30 40.23 20.41
N ALA A 463 -1.15 39.86 19.86
CA ALA A 463 0.14 39.91 20.54
C ALA A 463 0.66 41.35 20.60
N ASN A 464 1.60 41.67 21.50
CA ASN A 464 2.18 43.02 21.63
C ASN A 464 1.14 44.17 21.77
N ASP A 465 0.01 43.91 22.41
CA ASP A 465 -1.11 44.85 22.57
C ASP A 465 -1.74 45.30 21.23
N THR A 466 -1.58 44.51 20.17
CA THR A 466 -2.32 44.69 18.93
C THR A 466 -3.77 44.21 19.07
N LYS A 467 -4.57 44.44 18.03
CA LYS A 467 -6.02 44.19 18.06
C LYS A 467 -6.42 42.93 17.32
N GLY A 468 -5.58 42.34 16.47
CA GLY A 468 -5.97 41.18 15.68
C GLY A 468 -5.04 40.01 15.86
N CYS A 469 -5.57 38.82 15.60
CA CYS A 469 -4.78 37.60 15.48
C CYS A 469 -5.54 36.57 14.64
N PHE A 470 -4.85 35.50 14.29
CA PHE A 470 -5.44 34.34 13.65
C PHE A 470 -5.64 33.21 14.67
N PHE A 471 -6.85 32.68 14.77
CA PHE A 471 -7.16 31.67 15.78
C PHE A 471 -8.05 30.55 15.28
N LEU A 472 -7.95 29.43 15.97
CA LEU A 472 -8.73 28.23 15.74
C LEU A 472 -9.73 28.04 16.90
N HIS A 473 -11.02 28.13 16.61
CA HIS A 473 -12.09 28.07 17.61
C HIS A 473 -12.50 26.63 17.96
N ASN A 474 -11.63 25.93 18.69
CA ASN A 474 -11.86 24.53 19.07
C ASN A 474 -12.70 24.37 20.35
N ALA A 475 -12.69 25.35 21.25
CA ALA A 475 -13.23 25.17 22.60
C ALA A 475 -14.74 24.94 22.67
N ALA A 476 -15.47 25.30 21.60
CA ALA A 476 -16.94 25.22 21.55
C ALA A 476 -17.48 24.07 20.69
N ILE A 477 -16.60 23.28 20.05
CA ILE A 477 -16.98 22.27 19.04
C ILE A 477 -16.30 20.94 19.40
N ASP A 478 -16.93 19.81 19.05
CA ASP A 478 -16.27 18.51 19.15
C ASP A 478 -15.07 18.46 18.21
N SER A 479 -13.88 18.55 18.80
CA SER A 479 -12.60 18.63 18.09
C SER A 479 -11.87 17.29 18.04
N LYS A 480 -12.56 16.16 18.33
CA LYS A 480 -11.94 14.85 18.42
C LYS A 480 -11.26 14.45 17.11
N GLY A 481 -9.94 14.35 17.14
CA GLY A 481 -9.14 14.00 15.97
C GLY A 481 -9.21 15.00 14.83
N THR A 482 -9.75 16.21 15.07
CA THR A 482 -9.85 17.29 14.08
C THR A 482 -8.49 17.67 13.55
N LYS A 483 -8.42 18.00 12.26
CA LYS A 483 -7.21 18.47 11.59
C LYS A 483 -7.53 19.76 10.85
N ALA A 484 -6.90 20.85 11.28
CA ALA A 484 -7.08 22.17 10.67
C ALA A 484 -5.73 22.78 10.34
N TYR A 485 -5.59 23.33 9.15
CA TYR A 485 -4.38 24.02 8.76
C TYR A 485 -4.65 25.15 7.77
N PHE A 486 -3.76 26.12 7.77
CA PHE A 486 -3.67 27.12 6.72
C PHE A 486 -2.30 27.06 6.08
N GLU A 487 -2.23 27.47 4.83
CA GLU A 487 -1.00 27.49 4.06
C GLU A 487 -0.72 28.91 3.58
N THR A 488 0.56 29.28 3.63
CA THR A 488 1.06 30.55 3.09
C THR A 488 1.13 30.51 1.56
N PRO A 489 1.40 31.62 0.86
CA PRO A 489 1.91 31.52 -0.52
C PRO A 489 3.29 30.84 -0.56
N PHE A 490 3.80 30.62 -1.77
CA PHE A 490 5.20 30.25 -1.98
C PHE A 490 6.09 31.46 -1.75
N PHE A 491 7.24 31.24 -1.10
CA PHE A 491 8.29 32.23 -0.90
C PHE A 491 9.56 31.87 -1.69
N ASP A 492 10.22 32.92 -2.17
CA ASP A 492 11.51 32.89 -2.83
C ASP A 492 12.59 33.43 -1.89
N PHE A 493 13.49 32.53 -1.50
CA PHE A 493 14.70 32.78 -0.69
C PHE A 493 15.98 32.65 -1.53
N PHE A 494 15.88 32.69 -2.86
CA PHE A 494 17.03 32.84 -3.74
C PHE A 494 17.77 34.15 -3.41
N ASP A 495 19.11 34.10 -3.38
CA ASP A 495 19.99 35.19 -2.92
C ASP A 495 19.73 35.72 -1.48
N ASN A 496 18.88 35.07 -0.69
CA ASN A 496 18.72 35.38 0.73
C ASN A 496 19.75 34.61 1.56
N SER A 497 20.76 35.33 2.07
CA SER A 497 21.88 34.72 2.77
C SER A 497 21.52 34.18 4.16
N LYS A 498 20.48 34.73 4.78
CA LYS A 498 20.04 34.48 6.17
C LYS A 498 18.51 34.60 6.30
N PRO A 499 17.74 33.74 5.62
CA PRO A 499 16.29 33.78 5.78
C PRO A 499 15.92 33.36 7.20
N SER A 500 14.88 33.97 7.75
CA SER A 500 14.32 33.61 9.05
C SER A 500 12.82 33.79 9.07
N MET A 501 12.16 33.13 10.02
CA MET A 501 10.73 33.31 10.28
C MET A 501 10.52 33.58 11.78
N SER A 502 9.58 34.44 12.12
CA SER A 502 9.07 34.52 13.49
C SER A 502 7.56 34.64 13.51
N PHE A 503 6.92 34.15 14.54
CA PHE A 503 5.49 34.36 14.79
C PHE A 503 5.21 34.26 16.29
N TYR A 504 4.12 34.86 16.73
CA TYR A 504 3.61 34.68 18.08
C TYR A 504 2.62 33.52 18.12
N TYR A 505 2.58 32.83 19.27
CA TYR A 505 1.55 31.85 19.57
C TYR A 505 1.00 32.04 20.97
N SER A 506 -0.23 31.57 21.18
CA SER A 506 -0.83 31.37 22.50
C SER A 506 -1.70 30.11 22.51
N TYR A 507 -1.60 29.32 23.58
CA TYR A 507 -2.37 28.08 23.70
C TYR A 507 -2.66 27.71 25.15
N ALA A 508 -3.78 27.03 25.40
CA ALA A 508 -4.02 26.31 26.64
C ALA A 508 -4.52 24.91 26.32
N LYS A 509 -4.20 23.91 27.16
CA LYS A 509 -4.82 22.60 27.05
C LYS A 509 -6.19 22.61 27.73
N ASN A 510 -7.16 21.87 27.23
CA ASN A 510 -8.44 21.70 27.93
C ASN A 510 -8.26 20.83 29.18
N SER A 511 -7.45 19.77 29.09
CA SER A 511 -7.11 18.89 30.20
C SER A 511 -5.63 18.51 30.22
N ALA A 512 -5.11 18.07 31.37
CA ALA A 512 -3.70 17.71 31.52
C ALA A 512 -3.30 16.51 30.65
N THR A 513 -4.22 15.55 30.43
CA THR A 513 -3.98 14.34 29.64
C THR A 513 -4.14 14.54 28.14
N GLN A 514 -4.64 15.70 27.71
CA GLN A 514 -4.87 15.98 26.31
C GLN A 514 -3.58 16.00 25.49
N ALA A 515 -3.60 15.34 24.34
CA ALA A 515 -2.46 15.16 23.45
C ALA A 515 -2.64 15.84 22.08
N ASP A 516 -3.02 17.12 22.07
CA ASP A 516 -3.09 17.89 20.82
C ASP A 516 -1.71 18.06 20.18
N THR A 517 -1.69 18.35 18.88
CA THR A 517 -0.46 18.50 18.11
C THR A 517 -0.47 19.80 17.33
N PHE A 518 0.63 20.54 17.39
CA PHE A 518 0.90 21.67 16.52
C PHE A 518 2.18 21.40 15.73
N ARG A 519 2.18 21.73 14.44
CA ARG A 519 3.35 21.59 13.56
C ARG A 519 3.43 22.78 12.62
N LEU A 520 4.64 23.27 12.40
CA LEU A 520 4.98 24.00 11.19
C LEU A 520 5.48 22.97 10.17
N GLU A 521 4.82 22.88 9.03
CA GLU A 521 5.19 22.01 7.92
C GLU A 521 5.64 22.86 6.74
N TYR A 522 6.48 22.30 5.87
CA TYR A 522 6.92 22.96 4.64
C TYR A 522 6.95 21.99 3.47
N THR A 523 6.78 22.52 2.26
CA THR A 523 6.97 21.81 1.00
C THR A 523 7.99 22.53 0.13
N LEU A 524 8.76 21.74 -0.62
CA LEU A 524 9.73 22.20 -1.64
C LEU A 524 9.37 21.66 -3.04
N ASP A 525 8.22 21.00 -3.17
CA ASP A 525 7.78 20.24 -4.35
C ASP A 525 6.31 20.51 -4.65
N CYS A 526 5.90 21.78 -4.53
CA CYS A 526 4.56 22.26 -4.82
C CYS A 526 3.43 21.52 -4.09
N GLY A 527 3.69 21.06 -2.87
CA GLY A 527 2.72 20.40 -2.01
C GLY A 527 2.62 18.90 -2.18
N LYS A 528 3.46 18.27 -3.02
CA LYS A 528 3.51 16.79 -3.16
C LYS A 528 3.93 16.13 -1.85
N THR A 529 4.93 16.68 -1.17
CA THR A 529 5.38 16.21 0.13
C THR A 529 5.47 17.35 1.15
N TRP A 530 4.99 17.08 2.36
CA TRP A 530 5.04 17.99 3.49
C TRP A 530 5.97 17.46 4.56
N ARG A 531 6.94 18.26 4.96
CA ARG A 531 7.95 17.93 5.95
C ARG A 531 7.74 18.75 7.20
N ILE A 532 7.87 18.14 8.37
CA ILE A 532 7.78 18.84 9.65
C ILE A 532 9.04 19.67 9.86
N PHE A 533 8.88 20.95 10.15
CA PHE A 533 9.98 21.83 10.51
C PHE A 533 10.52 21.46 11.91
N PRO A 534 11.83 21.22 12.06
CA PRO A 534 12.41 20.85 13.36
C PRO A 534 12.45 22.04 14.32
N GLY A 535 12.26 21.81 15.61
CA GLY A 535 12.42 22.85 16.64
C GLY A 535 11.15 23.64 16.99
N ILE A 536 9.99 23.22 16.49
CA ILE A 536 8.70 23.72 16.98
C ILE A 536 8.41 23.09 18.35
N PRO A 537 8.10 23.88 19.39
CA PRO A 537 7.75 23.33 20.69
C PRO A 537 6.44 22.53 20.60
N GLY A 538 6.37 21.39 21.29
CA GLY A 538 5.12 20.64 21.42
C GLY A 538 4.06 21.44 22.18
N THR A 539 2.79 21.13 21.94
CA THR A 539 1.61 21.81 22.54
C THR A 539 1.65 21.83 24.06
N ASN A 540 2.20 20.81 24.72
CA ASN A 540 2.38 20.79 26.17
C ASN A 540 3.33 21.90 26.66
N THR A 541 4.44 22.10 25.95
CA THR A 541 5.38 23.19 26.24
C THR A 541 4.74 24.54 25.91
N MET A 542 4.05 24.64 24.76
CA MET A 542 3.35 25.87 24.37
C MET A 542 2.33 26.30 25.42
N ALA A 543 1.50 25.36 25.89
CA ALA A 543 0.51 25.58 26.94
C ALA A 543 1.17 26.04 28.25
N ASN A 544 2.19 25.32 28.73
CA ASN A 544 2.90 25.67 29.97
C ASN A 544 3.52 27.08 29.94
N LEU A 545 3.97 27.54 28.77
CA LEU A 545 4.56 28.88 28.60
C LEU A 545 3.53 30.00 28.41
N THR A 546 2.25 29.67 28.17
CA THR A 546 1.18 30.62 27.85
C THR A 546 -0.07 30.43 28.73
N GLY A 547 -1.10 29.72 28.26
CA GLY A 547 -2.40 29.62 28.91
C GLY A 547 -2.55 28.49 29.93
N GLY A 548 -1.59 27.58 30.02
CA GLY A 548 -1.61 26.44 30.94
C GLY A 548 -2.68 25.41 30.62
N VAL A 549 -3.38 24.92 31.64
CA VAL A 549 -4.49 23.97 31.50
C VAL A 549 -5.76 24.65 32.03
N THR A 550 -6.81 24.70 31.21
CA THR A 550 -8.12 25.25 31.58
C THR A 550 -9.23 24.55 30.82
N SER A 551 -10.26 24.13 31.53
CA SER A 551 -11.45 23.49 30.95
C SER A 551 -12.42 24.48 30.31
N SER A 552 -12.28 25.77 30.59
CA SER A 552 -13.05 26.84 29.95
C SER A 552 -12.40 27.26 28.64
N ALA A 553 -13.19 27.87 27.74
CA ALA A 553 -12.65 28.46 26.51
C ALA A 553 -11.55 29.49 26.83
N TYR A 554 -10.36 29.25 26.30
CA TYR A 554 -9.18 30.06 26.53
C TYR A 554 -9.12 31.19 25.51
N PHE A 555 -8.84 32.38 26.03
CA PHE A 555 -8.50 33.58 25.27
C PHE A 555 -7.32 34.24 25.98
N PRO A 556 -6.23 34.59 25.27
CA PRO A 556 -5.07 35.22 25.90
C PRO A 556 -5.45 36.61 26.40
N ASN A 557 -5.30 36.82 27.71
CA ASN A 557 -5.54 38.11 28.35
C ASN A 557 -4.20 38.66 28.85
N GLY A 558 -3.65 39.65 28.15
CA GLY A 558 -2.38 40.29 28.47
C GLY A 558 -1.17 39.78 27.65
N PRO A 559 -0.13 40.60 27.48
CA PRO A 559 1.04 40.29 26.64
C PRO A 559 1.86 39.11 27.17
N GLU A 560 1.79 38.78 28.46
CA GLU A 560 2.49 37.64 29.05
C GLU A 560 1.93 36.28 28.62
N ARG A 561 0.73 36.27 28.02
CA ARG A 561 0.08 35.09 27.47
C ARG A 561 0.51 34.76 26.04
N TRP A 562 1.38 35.58 25.47
CA TRP A 562 1.92 35.38 24.13
C TRP A 562 3.40 35.02 24.18
N ARG A 563 3.83 34.18 23.25
CA ARG A 563 5.24 33.83 23.08
C ARG A 563 5.64 33.99 21.63
N LYS A 564 6.69 34.79 21.41
CA LYS A 564 7.34 34.88 20.11
C LYS A 564 8.26 33.68 19.91
N LEU A 565 8.04 32.95 18.83
CA LEU A 565 8.96 31.94 18.33
C LEU A 565 9.77 32.56 17.18
N THR A 566 11.09 32.49 17.27
CA THR A 566 12.01 33.00 16.24
C THR A 566 12.86 31.85 15.69
N LEU A 567 12.73 31.60 14.39
CA LEU A 567 13.35 30.50 13.65
C LEU A 567 14.45 31.07 12.76
N THR A 568 15.71 30.89 13.17
CA THR A 568 16.89 31.42 12.46
C THR A 568 17.74 30.30 11.87
N SER A 569 18.65 29.69 12.63
CA SER A 569 19.68 28.78 12.10
C SER A 569 19.09 27.56 11.37
N SER A 570 18.07 26.92 11.93
CA SER A 570 17.39 25.78 11.28
C SER A 570 16.60 26.21 10.04
N PHE A 571 16.05 27.43 10.04
CA PHE A 571 15.33 27.99 8.90
C PHE A 571 16.28 28.29 7.75
N GLN A 572 17.38 28.98 8.04
CA GLN A 572 18.47 29.24 7.10
C GLN A 572 19.03 27.94 6.51
N ALA A 573 19.28 26.92 7.33
CA ALA A 573 19.83 25.66 6.86
C ALA A 573 18.93 24.95 5.83
N LEU A 574 17.61 25.10 5.94
CA LEU A 574 16.65 24.44 5.07
C LEU A 574 16.31 25.25 3.81
N PHE A 575 16.23 26.58 3.94
CA PHE A 575 15.59 27.43 2.93
C PHE A 575 16.53 28.41 2.23
N LYS A 576 17.78 28.57 2.67
CA LYS A 576 18.76 29.39 1.95
C LYS A 576 18.86 28.93 0.49
N ASN A 577 18.76 29.90 -0.43
CA ASN A 577 18.82 29.70 -1.87
C ASN A 577 17.72 28.78 -2.44
N LYS A 578 16.55 28.70 -1.80
CA LYS A 578 15.37 27.99 -2.32
C LYS A 578 14.39 29.00 -2.89
N ASN A 579 13.93 28.79 -4.12
CA ASN A 579 13.05 29.70 -4.85
C ASN A 579 11.55 29.38 -4.73
N SER A 580 11.22 28.26 -4.08
CA SER A 580 9.85 27.76 -3.93
C SER A 580 9.71 27.04 -2.60
N VAL A 581 9.26 27.78 -1.60
CA VAL A 581 9.03 27.26 -0.25
C VAL A 581 7.65 27.70 0.21
N LYS A 582 6.76 26.75 0.51
CA LYS A 582 5.44 27.03 1.06
C LYS A 582 5.34 26.43 2.46
N PHE A 583 4.70 27.16 3.37
CA PHE A 583 4.56 26.76 4.78
C PHE A 583 3.10 26.42 5.10
N ARG A 584 2.92 25.47 6.02
CA ARG A 584 1.62 25.09 6.55
C ARG A 584 1.66 25.10 8.07
N PHE A 585 0.70 25.76 8.67
CA PHE A 585 0.50 25.80 10.12
C PHE A 585 -0.60 24.82 10.47
N TYR A 586 -0.20 23.67 11.02
CA TYR A 586 -1.08 22.55 11.29
C TYR A 586 -1.42 22.46 12.78
N PHE A 587 -2.72 22.31 13.07
CA PHE A 587 -3.22 21.90 14.38
C PHE A 587 -4.02 20.59 14.25
N GLY A 588 -3.75 19.66 15.17
CA GLY A 588 -4.45 18.39 15.28
C GLY A 588 -4.99 18.20 16.71
N GLY A 589 -6.30 18.05 16.84
CA GLY A 589 -6.94 17.70 18.10
C GLY A 589 -6.62 16.27 18.51
N ASP A 590 -6.59 16.02 19.82
CA ASP A 590 -6.42 14.68 20.38
C ASP A 590 -7.50 13.71 19.85
N SER A 591 -7.07 12.55 19.34
CA SER A 591 -7.96 11.50 18.83
C SER A 591 -8.82 10.82 19.90
N GLN A 592 -8.47 10.97 21.19
CA GLN A 592 -9.14 10.33 22.32
C GLN A 592 -10.00 11.30 23.14
N SER A 593 -9.91 12.61 22.89
CA SER A 593 -10.65 13.66 23.61
C SER A 593 -11.57 14.43 22.66
N SER A 594 -12.79 14.71 23.07
CA SER A 594 -13.76 15.48 22.28
C SER A 594 -13.62 16.99 22.41
N VAL A 595 -12.71 17.50 23.23
CA VAL A 595 -12.60 18.95 23.47
C VAL A 595 -11.13 19.38 23.51
N ALA A 596 -10.75 20.27 22.61
CA ALA A 596 -9.50 21.03 22.61
C ALA A 596 -9.76 22.51 22.85
N ASN A 597 -8.74 23.22 23.33
CA ASN A 597 -8.89 24.66 23.54
C ASN A 597 -8.49 25.45 22.29
N ASN A 598 -8.80 26.74 22.31
CA ASN A 598 -8.48 27.65 21.21
C ASN A 598 -6.97 27.78 21.06
N PHE A 599 -6.50 27.85 19.80
CA PHE A 599 -5.10 28.06 19.46
C PHE A 599 -4.96 29.36 18.68
N PHE A 600 -3.97 30.18 19.03
CA PHE A 600 -3.79 31.51 18.46
C PHE A 600 -2.40 31.65 17.84
N ILE A 601 -2.34 32.31 16.69
CA ILE A 601 -1.13 32.72 15.98
C ILE A 601 -1.24 34.20 15.63
N ASP A 602 -0.13 34.92 15.75
CA ASP A 602 -0.09 36.32 15.37
C ASP A 602 1.28 36.72 14.81
N GLU A 603 1.34 37.87 14.11
CA GLU A 603 2.55 38.51 13.58
C GLU A 603 3.52 37.54 12.87
N ILE A 604 3.05 36.84 11.82
CA ILE A 604 3.94 35.97 11.03
C ILE A 604 4.86 36.85 10.19
N ASN A 605 6.14 36.84 10.51
CA ASN A 605 7.19 37.56 9.80
C ASN A 605 8.15 36.58 9.12
N ILE A 606 8.41 36.79 7.84
CA ILE A 606 9.41 36.09 7.03
C ILE A 606 10.42 37.14 6.57
N ASN A 607 11.67 37.03 7.02
CA ASN A 607 12.68 38.07 6.84
C ASN A 607 13.75 37.73 5.80
N ASN A 608 14.39 38.78 5.30
CA ASN A 608 15.61 38.73 4.50
C ASN A 608 16.68 39.62 5.13
N GLU A 609 17.83 39.04 5.48
CA GLU A 609 19.04 39.81 5.77
C GLU A 609 20.04 39.60 4.62
N THR A 610 20.13 40.60 3.73
CA THR A 610 21.28 40.75 2.83
C THR A 610 22.44 41.30 3.65
N ILE A 611 23.60 40.63 3.63
CA ILE A 611 24.86 41.25 4.07
C ILE A 611 25.12 42.40 3.09
N SER A 612 24.79 43.63 3.46
CA SER A 612 25.38 44.80 2.83
C SER A 612 26.88 44.71 3.09
N ALA A 613 27.66 44.51 2.03
CA ALA A 613 29.11 44.61 2.09
C ALA A 613 29.51 45.92 2.80
N LEU A 614 30.52 45.82 3.66
CA LEU A 614 31.15 46.91 4.41
C LEU A 614 31.13 48.22 3.61
N GLN A 615 30.40 49.23 4.11
CA GLN A 615 30.73 50.62 3.78
C GLN A 615 31.89 51.01 4.69
N ASP A 616 33.05 51.23 4.09
CA ASP A 616 34.19 51.89 4.72
C ASP A 616 33.75 53.21 5.38
N GLN A 617 33.95 53.32 6.70
CA GLN A 617 34.51 54.50 7.37
C GLN A 617 35.34 54.08 8.58
#